data_AF-A0A963U671-F1
#
_entry.id   AF-A0A963U671-F1
#
_cell.length_a   1.000
_cell.length_b   1.000
_cell.length_c   1.000
_cell.angle_alpha   90.00
_cell.angle_beta   90.00
_cell.angle_gamma   90.00
#
_symmetry.space_group_name_H-M   'P 1'
#
loop_
_entity.id
_entity.type
_entity.pdbx_description
1 polymer ?
#
loop_
_entity_poly.entity_id
_entity_poly.type
_entity_poly.pdbx_seq_one_letter_code
_entity_poly.pdbx_strand_id
1 'polypeptide(L)'
;PGVFFDHDRGKTHSSGKLLFAARIIPYRGSWLDFEFDAKDIVNVRIDRRRKLPATTLLYALGMDQEEILDAFFERVAHKRVKDGWTMPFRADRIKGIKLERDLIDAKTGKVAAEAGKKLSAKAARDLASGGVKELLLSDEEMVGRYFASDLVNFETGEIYAEAGDEISEKTLETLEEIGIDRFDTIDVDHLVIGAYMRNTLSADKNSNREQALIDIYRVMRPGEPPTLETAEGLFYGLFFDPERYDLSAVGRVKMNIRLDFETDDTMRTLRKEDILKVLKTLTDLRDGRGEIDDIDNLGNRRVRSVGELMENQYRIGLLRMERAIKERMSSAELDTLMPHDLINAKPVAAAVREFFGSSQLSQFMDQTNPLSEITHKRRLSALGPGGLTRERAGFEVRDVHPTH
;
A
#
# COMPACT_ATOMS: atom_id res chain seq x y z
N PRO A 1 15.71 -2.88 -4.44
CA PRO A 1 14.89 -2.67 -3.23
C PRO A 1 14.23 -1.29 -3.30
N GLY A 2 13.05 -1.13 -2.71
CA GLY A 2 12.25 0.09 -2.78
C GLY A 2 10.78 -0.20 -3.11
N VAL A 3 10.03 0.83 -3.49
CA VAL A 3 8.66 0.72 -3.99
C VAL A 3 8.63 0.99 -5.49
N PHE A 4 7.76 0.28 -6.21
CA PHE A 4 7.52 0.45 -7.63
C PHE A 4 6.02 0.49 -7.92
N PHE A 5 5.60 1.39 -8.80
CA PHE A 5 4.24 1.51 -9.29
C PHE A 5 4.18 1.20 -10.77
N ASP A 6 3.23 0.37 -11.20
CA ASP A 6 3.08 -0.02 -12.61
C ASP A 6 1.59 -0.28 -12.92
N HIS A 7 1.26 -0.50 -14.19
CA HIS A 7 -0.04 -1.02 -14.60
C HIS A 7 0.12 -2.14 -15.64
N ASP A 8 -0.89 -3.00 -15.72
CA ASP A 8 -0.90 -4.17 -16.61
C ASP A 8 -1.00 -3.87 -18.13
N ARG A 9 -0.88 -2.59 -18.52
CA ARG A 9 -1.11 -2.06 -19.87
C ARG A 9 -2.45 -2.52 -20.50
N GLY A 10 -3.46 -2.78 -19.67
CA GLY A 10 -4.78 -3.25 -20.11
C GLY A 10 -4.80 -4.67 -20.63
N LYS A 11 -3.75 -5.47 -20.38
CA LYS A 11 -3.63 -6.84 -20.89
C LYS A 11 -4.43 -7.86 -20.05
N THR A 12 -4.74 -7.58 -18.79
CA THR A 12 -5.31 -8.57 -17.86
C THR A 12 -6.83 -8.67 -17.97
N HIS A 13 -7.51 -7.55 -18.21
CA HIS A 13 -8.96 -7.50 -18.28
C HIS A 13 -9.44 -7.18 -19.70
N SER A 14 -10.45 -7.92 -20.17
CA SER A 14 -10.98 -7.80 -21.54
C SER A 14 -11.54 -6.42 -21.89
N SER A 15 -11.92 -5.63 -20.88
CA SER A 15 -12.36 -4.24 -21.09
C SER A 15 -11.23 -3.28 -21.45
N GLY A 16 -9.97 -3.71 -21.41
CA GLY A 16 -8.80 -2.84 -21.61
C GLY A 16 -8.55 -1.86 -20.47
N LYS A 17 -9.26 -2.00 -19.34
CA LYS A 17 -9.08 -1.17 -18.15
C LYS A 17 -7.69 -1.39 -17.58
N LEU A 18 -6.96 -0.30 -17.34
CA LEU A 18 -5.65 -0.35 -16.70
C LEU A 18 -5.81 -0.76 -15.23
N LEU A 19 -5.12 -1.82 -14.85
CA LEU A 19 -5.04 -2.27 -13.46
C LEU A 19 -3.70 -1.84 -12.89
N PHE A 20 -3.74 -0.85 -11.99
CA PHE A 20 -2.57 -0.33 -11.31
C PHE A 20 -2.16 -1.25 -10.16
N ALA A 21 -0.85 -1.34 -9.94
CA ALA A 21 -0.26 -2.09 -8.86
C ALA A 21 0.91 -1.32 -8.26
N ALA A 22 1.15 -1.56 -6.97
CA ALA A 22 2.33 -1.10 -6.25
C ALA A 22 3.04 -2.30 -5.63
N ARG A 23 4.37 -2.31 -5.66
CA ARG A 23 5.17 -3.42 -5.12
C ARG A 23 6.30 -2.88 -4.25
N ILE A 24 6.32 -3.30 -2.99
CA ILE A 24 7.43 -3.04 -2.07
C ILE A 24 8.36 -4.25 -2.08
N ILE A 25 9.58 -4.03 -2.56
CA ILE A 25 10.64 -5.04 -2.70
C ILE A 25 11.71 -4.77 -1.64
N PRO A 26 11.79 -5.58 -0.58
CA PRO A 26 12.90 -5.46 0.36
C PRO A 26 14.21 -5.96 -0.25
N TYR A 27 15.34 -5.59 0.37
CA TYR A 27 16.59 -6.28 0.14
C TYR A 27 16.52 -7.70 0.69
N ARG A 28 15.87 -7.86 1.84
CA ARG A 28 15.62 -9.14 2.52
C ARG A 28 14.31 -9.06 3.31
N GLY A 29 13.48 -10.10 3.23
CA GLY A 29 12.18 -10.14 3.90
C GLY A 29 11.05 -10.42 2.92
N SER A 30 9.82 -10.36 3.41
CA SER A 30 8.62 -10.64 2.62
C SER A 30 8.28 -9.51 1.65
N TRP A 31 7.80 -9.86 0.46
CA TRP A 31 7.33 -8.88 -0.52
C TRP A 31 5.91 -8.46 -0.18
N LEU A 32 5.61 -7.18 -0.43
CA LEU A 32 4.26 -6.64 -0.27
C LEU A 32 3.79 -6.08 -1.61
N ASP A 33 2.76 -6.71 -2.17
CA ASP A 33 2.16 -6.34 -3.46
C ASP A 33 0.76 -5.79 -3.21
N PHE A 34 0.45 -4.61 -3.74
CA PHE A 34 -0.89 -4.04 -3.82
C PHE A 34 -1.35 -4.02 -5.26
N GLU A 35 -2.59 -4.39 -5.53
CA GLU A 35 -3.14 -4.39 -6.90
C GLU A 35 -4.62 -4.06 -6.91
N PHE A 36 -5.02 -3.22 -7.87
CA PHE A 36 -6.43 -3.03 -8.21
C PHE A 36 -6.96 -4.26 -8.94
N ASP A 37 -8.21 -4.62 -8.65
CA ASP A 37 -8.98 -5.53 -9.50
C ASP A 37 -9.91 -4.78 -10.47
N ALA A 38 -10.62 -5.53 -11.31
CA ALA A 38 -11.53 -4.96 -12.28
C ALA A 38 -12.70 -4.16 -11.65
N LYS A 39 -13.04 -4.45 -10.39
CA LYS A 39 -14.10 -3.78 -9.62
C LYS A 39 -13.60 -2.57 -8.84
N ASP A 40 -12.36 -2.14 -9.07
CA ASP A 40 -11.68 -1.08 -8.34
C ASP A 40 -11.51 -1.36 -6.82
N ILE A 41 -11.45 -2.64 -6.44
CA ILE A 41 -11.09 -3.06 -5.08
C ILE A 41 -9.56 -3.17 -4.99
N VAL A 42 -8.98 -2.55 -3.97
CA VAL A 42 -7.55 -2.59 -3.70
C VAL A 42 -7.25 -3.84 -2.88
N ASN A 43 -6.45 -4.74 -3.44
CA ASN A 43 -6.06 -5.98 -2.78
C ASN A 43 -4.58 -5.92 -2.39
N VAL A 44 -4.21 -6.67 -1.35
CA VAL A 44 -2.85 -6.91 -0.93
C VAL A 44 -2.49 -8.40 -1.06
N ARG A 45 -1.22 -8.67 -1.37
CA ARG A 45 -0.62 -10.01 -1.30
C ARG A 45 0.72 -9.91 -0.59
N ILE A 46 0.95 -10.86 0.32
CA ILE A 46 2.23 -11.06 0.99
C ILE A 46 2.90 -12.26 0.33
N ASP A 47 4.14 -12.10 -0.14
CA ASP A 47 4.91 -13.14 -0.83
C ASP A 47 4.14 -13.84 -1.97
N ARG A 48 3.36 -13.07 -2.74
CA ARG A 48 2.53 -13.56 -3.87
C ARG A 48 1.52 -14.64 -3.49
N ARG A 49 1.10 -14.71 -2.22
CA ARG A 49 0.05 -15.62 -1.74
C ARG A 49 -1.35 -15.13 -2.15
N ARG A 50 -2.38 -15.73 -1.52
CA ARG A 50 -3.79 -15.40 -1.71
C ARG A 50 -4.01 -13.89 -1.49
N LYS A 51 -4.89 -13.30 -2.31
CA LYS A 51 -5.35 -11.92 -2.15
C LYS A 51 -6.11 -11.75 -0.83
N LEU A 52 -5.88 -10.63 -0.18
CA LEU A 52 -6.71 -10.06 0.88
C LEU A 52 -7.10 -8.63 0.49
N PRO A 53 -8.22 -8.09 0.97
CA PRO A 53 -8.47 -6.65 0.89
C PRO A 53 -7.31 -5.86 1.52
N ALA A 54 -6.93 -4.72 0.92
CA ALA A 54 -5.84 -3.91 1.46
C ALA A 54 -6.16 -3.36 2.86
N THR A 55 -7.44 -3.14 3.17
CA THR A 55 -7.94 -2.75 4.49
C THR A 55 -7.66 -3.78 5.57
N THR A 56 -7.56 -5.08 5.23
CA THR A 56 -7.17 -6.12 6.19
C THR A 56 -5.76 -5.85 6.74
N LEU A 57 -4.85 -5.38 5.89
CA LEU A 57 -3.52 -4.97 6.34
C LEU A 57 -3.60 -3.73 7.24
N LEU A 58 -4.46 -2.77 6.93
CA LEU A 58 -4.63 -1.54 7.73
C LEU A 58 -5.22 -1.83 9.12
N TYR A 59 -6.22 -2.72 9.19
CA TYR A 59 -6.72 -3.23 10.46
C TYR A 59 -5.62 -3.93 11.27
N ALA A 60 -4.78 -4.75 10.64
CA ALA A 60 -3.65 -5.40 11.31
C ALA A 60 -2.59 -4.41 11.85
N LEU A 61 -2.44 -3.25 11.19
CA LEU A 61 -1.63 -2.10 11.66
C LEU A 61 -2.29 -1.33 12.81
N GLY A 62 -3.47 -1.76 13.26
CA GLY A 62 -4.21 -1.17 14.37
C GLY A 62 -5.01 0.06 14.01
N MET A 63 -5.39 0.23 12.74
CA MET A 63 -6.35 1.25 12.35
C MET A 63 -7.77 0.75 12.53
N ASP A 64 -8.68 1.64 12.90
CA ASP A 64 -10.11 1.39 12.82
C ASP A 64 -10.68 1.91 11.49
N GLN A 65 -12.00 1.77 11.33
CA GLN A 65 -12.71 2.12 10.11
C GLN A 65 -12.64 3.62 9.79
N GLU A 66 -12.79 4.48 10.80
CA GLU A 66 -12.73 5.94 10.66
C GLU A 66 -11.31 6.40 10.32
N GLU A 67 -10.30 5.89 11.03
CA GLU A 67 -8.90 6.20 10.76
C GLU A 67 -8.50 5.80 9.33
N ILE A 68 -9.02 4.67 8.83
CA ILE A 68 -8.81 4.26 7.44
C ILE A 68 -9.44 5.29 6.51
N LEU A 69 -10.71 5.65 6.70
CA LEU A 69 -11.38 6.62 5.82
C LEU A 69 -10.68 7.98 5.84
N ASP A 70 -10.30 8.49 7.01
CA ASP A 70 -9.61 9.77 7.18
C ASP A 70 -8.21 9.81 6.54
N ALA A 71 -7.54 8.66 6.43
CA ALA A 71 -6.25 8.59 5.76
C ALA A 71 -6.36 8.85 4.24
N PHE A 72 -7.49 8.48 3.63
CA PHE A 72 -7.71 8.53 2.18
C PHE A 72 -8.66 9.63 1.72
N PHE A 73 -9.59 10.06 2.57
CA PHE A 73 -10.63 11.03 2.22
C PHE A 73 -10.63 12.22 3.18
N GLU A 74 -10.98 13.39 2.66
CA GLU A 74 -11.30 14.55 3.51
C GLU A 74 -12.74 14.42 4.01
N ARG A 75 -13.01 14.91 5.23
CA ARG A 75 -14.37 15.02 5.76
C ARG A 75 -15.08 16.25 5.21
N VAL A 76 -16.36 16.10 4.91
CA VAL A 76 -17.26 17.14 4.40
C VAL A 76 -18.38 17.33 5.40
N ALA A 77 -18.36 18.44 6.11
CA ALA A 77 -19.35 18.72 7.14
C ALA A 77 -20.71 19.12 6.53
N HIS A 78 -21.77 18.51 7.03
CA HIS A 78 -23.14 18.83 6.65
C HIS A 78 -23.96 19.26 7.86
N LYS A 79 -24.79 20.28 7.68
CA LYS A 79 -25.74 20.77 8.68
C LYS A 79 -27.12 20.94 8.06
N ARG A 80 -28.16 20.44 8.72
CA ARG A 80 -29.54 20.63 8.32
C ARG A 80 -29.91 22.11 8.48
N VAL A 81 -30.52 22.64 7.43
CA VAL A 81 -31.16 23.96 7.39
C VAL A 81 -32.58 23.80 6.89
N LYS A 82 -33.38 24.87 6.95
CA LYS A 82 -34.82 24.82 6.66
C LYS A 82 -35.15 24.17 5.31
N ASP A 83 -34.31 24.40 4.30
CA ASP A 83 -34.55 23.99 2.91
C ASP A 83 -33.52 22.96 2.39
N GLY A 84 -32.83 22.23 3.27
CA GLY A 84 -31.87 21.18 2.88
C GLY A 84 -30.66 21.04 3.81
N TRP A 85 -29.50 20.70 3.23
CA TRP A 85 -28.22 20.52 3.94
C TRP A 85 -27.15 21.49 3.46
N THR A 86 -26.28 21.95 4.35
CA THR A 86 -25.12 22.73 3.96
C THR A 86 -23.99 21.83 3.46
N MET A 87 -23.17 22.33 2.53
CA MET A 87 -21.91 21.71 2.12
C MET A 87 -20.83 22.77 1.91
N PRO A 88 -19.60 22.62 2.44
CA PRO A 88 -18.51 23.55 2.19
C PRO A 88 -18.22 23.73 0.70
N PHE A 89 -18.17 24.98 0.24
CA PHE A 89 -17.83 25.32 -1.13
C PHE A 89 -16.32 25.16 -1.36
N ARG A 90 -15.94 24.26 -2.26
CA ARG A 90 -14.54 24.06 -2.69
C ARG A 90 -14.40 24.35 -4.18
N ALA A 91 -13.81 25.51 -4.50
CA ALA A 91 -13.64 25.97 -5.88
C ALA A 91 -12.84 24.99 -6.77
N ASP A 92 -11.87 24.29 -6.18
CA ASP A 92 -11.08 23.29 -6.89
C ASP A 92 -11.85 22.06 -7.33
N ARG A 93 -12.96 21.74 -6.65
CA ARG A 93 -13.84 20.60 -6.99
C ARG A 93 -14.78 20.93 -8.13
N ILE A 94 -15.31 22.14 -8.16
CA ILE A 94 -16.37 22.53 -9.10
C ILE A 94 -15.80 23.03 -10.43
N LYS A 95 -14.49 23.34 -10.49
CA LYS A 95 -13.85 23.81 -11.73
C LYS A 95 -13.94 22.76 -12.84
N GLY A 96 -14.44 23.17 -13.99
CA GLY A 96 -14.52 22.34 -15.19
C GLY A 96 -15.68 21.35 -15.21
N ILE A 97 -16.49 21.29 -14.15
CA ILE A 97 -17.69 20.44 -14.12
C ILE A 97 -18.87 21.19 -14.76
N LYS A 98 -19.69 20.46 -15.51
CA LYS A 98 -20.99 20.96 -15.98
C LYS A 98 -22.00 20.73 -14.87
N LEU A 99 -22.59 21.81 -14.38
CA LEU A 99 -23.57 21.73 -13.30
C LEU A 99 -24.82 21.00 -13.78
N GLU A 100 -25.29 20.02 -13.02
CA GLU A 100 -26.58 19.35 -13.27
C GLU A 100 -27.74 20.13 -12.65
N ARG A 101 -27.48 20.81 -11.52
CA ARG A 101 -28.43 21.64 -10.79
C ARG A 101 -27.83 23.00 -10.48
N ASP A 102 -28.69 23.94 -10.07
CA ASP A 102 -28.28 25.27 -9.66
C ASP A 102 -27.43 25.18 -8.39
N LEU A 103 -26.27 25.85 -8.36
CA LEU A 103 -25.52 26.04 -7.13
C LEU A 103 -26.16 27.17 -6.35
N ILE A 104 -26.67 26.86 -5.15
CA ILE A 104 -27.33 27.83 -4.28
C ILE A 104 -26.42 28.12 -3.10
N ASP A 105 -26.17 29.39 -2.81
CA ASP A 105 -25.45 29.81 -1.60
C ASP A 105 -26.34 29.58 -0.37
N ALA A 106 -25.90 28.73 0.55
CA ALA A 106 -26.66 28.36 1.75
C ALA A 106 -26.96 29.56 2.67
N LYS A 107 -26.13 30.61 2.64
CA LYS A 107 -26.32 31.79 3.48
C LYS A 107 -27.36 32.75 2.90
N THR A 108 -27.35 32.94 1.58
CA THR A 108 -28.19 33.97 0.93
C THR A 108 -29.43 33.38 0.27
N GLY A 109 -29.48 32.06 0.04
CA GLY A 109 -30.54 31.38 -0.71
C GLY A 109 -30.56 31.76 -2.19
N LYS A 110 -29.52 32.45 -2.68
CA LYS A 110 -29.44 32.90 -4.09
C LYS A 110 -28.67 31.89 -4.92
N VAL A 111 -29.06 31.77 -6.18
CA VAL A 111 -28.34 30.99 -7.18
C VAL A 111 -26.98 31.65 -7.44
N ALA A 112 -25.93 31.00 -6.98
CA ALA A 112 -24.54 31.34 -7.24
C ALA A 112 -24.13 30.98 -8.68
N ALA A 113 -24.63 29.87 -9.22
CA ALA A 113 -24.44 29.49 -10.61
C ALA A 113 -25.58 28.61 -11.14
N GLU A 114 -26.02 28.87 -12.37
CA GLU A 114 -27.12 28.14 -13.01
C GLU A 114 -26.69 26.77 -13.54
N ALA A 115 -27.62 25.81 -13.47
CA ALA A 115 -27.54 24.50 -14.06
C ALA A 115 -27.21 24.54 -15.56
N GLY A 116 -26.57 23.49 -16.06
CA GLY A 116 -26.21 23.32 -17.47
C GLY A 116 -24.97 24.12 -17.90
N LYS A 117 -24.52 25.10 -17.12
CA LYS A 117 -23.28 25.85 -17.41
C LYS A 117 -22.06 25.08 -16.91
N LYS A 118 -20.99 25.11 -17.71
CA LYS A 118 -19.68 24.62 -17.30
C LYS A 118 -18.98 25.70 -16.49
N LEU A 119 -18.62 25.41 -15.25
CA LEU A 119 -17.93 26.38 -14.42
C LEU A 119 -16.46 26.49 -14.83
N SER A 120 -16.04 27.66 -15.32
CA SER A 120 -14.62 27.91 -15.59
C SER A 120 -13.84 28.04 -14.28
N ALA A 121 -12.53 27.79 -14.31
CA ALA A 121 -11.66 28.00 -13.14
C ALA A 121 -11.70 29.44 -12.63
N LYS A 122 -11.90 30.43 -13.52
CA LYS A 122 -12.08 31.82 -13.13
C LYS A 122 -13.41 32.01 -12.39
N ALA A 123 -14.51 31.52 -12.95
CA ALA A 123 -15.84 31.63 -12.31
C ALA A 123 -15.87 30.97 -10.92
N ALA A 124 -15.23 29.80 -10.75
CA ALA A 124 -15.16 29.14 -9.45
C ALA A 124 -14.42 29.97 -8.39
N ARG A 125 -13.33 30.64 -8.78
CA ARG A 125 -12.59 31.56 -7.91
C ARG A 125 -13.37 32.83 -7.63
N ASP A 126 -14.05 33.37 -8.65
CA ASP A 126 -14.88 34.57 -8.49
C ASP A 126 -15.99 34.30 -7.46
N LEU A 127 -16.62 33.13 -7.48
CA LEU A 127 -17.60 32.70 -6.46
C LEU A 127 -17.00 32.60 -5.06
N ALA A 128 -15.80 31.99 -4.92
CA ALA A 128 -15.11 31.93 -3.64
C ALA A 128 -14.79 33.34 -3.10
N SER A 129 -14.27 34.21 -3.96
CA SER A 129 -13.94 35.61 -3.61
C SER A 129 -15.18 36.47 -3.34
N GLY A 130 -16.30 36.13 -3.98
CA GLY A 130 -17.61 36.75 -3.77
C GLY A 130 -18.28 36.37 -2.45
N GLY A 131 -17.64 35.51 -1.65
CA GLY A 131 -18.06 35.20 -0.29
C GLY A 131 -18.92 33.94 -0.15
N VAL A 132 -19.07 33.14 -1.21
CA VAL A 132 -19.75 31.83 -1.14
C VAL A 132 -18.87 30.87 -0.35
N LYS A 133 -19.35 30.45 0.83
CA LYS A 133 -18.64 29.53 1.73
C LYS A 133 -19.30 28.16 1.81
N GLU A 134 -20.61 28.13 1.73
CA GLU A 134 -21.42 26.93 1.87
C GLU A 134 -22.47 26.91 0.76
N LEU A 135 -22.69 25.73 0.20
CA LEU A 135 -23.72 25.43 -0.78
C LEU A 135 -24.90 24.76 -0.08
N LEU A 136 -26.09 24.99 -0.59
CA LEU A 136 -27.30 24.28 -0.20
C LEU A 136 -27.44 23.03 -1.09
N LEU A 137 -27.59 21.87 -0.45
CA LEU A 137 -27.88 20.58 -1.07
C LEU A 137 -29.30 20.15 -0.71
N SER A 138 -30.02 19.58 -1.67
CA SER A 138 -31.28 18.89 -1.38
C SER A 138 -31.05 17.51 -0.76
N ASP A 139 -32.10 16.92 -0.18
CA ASP A 139 -32.02 15.54 0.34
C ASP A 139 -31.69 14.53 -0.77
N GLU A 140 -32.18 14.75 -2.00
CA GLU A 140 -31.84 13.93 -3.17
C GLU A 140 -30.33 13.94 -3.48
N GLU A 141 -29.65 15.07 -3.24
CA GLU A 141 -28.20 15.21 -3.47
C GLU A 141 -27.34 14.65 -2.32
N MET A 142 -27.96 14.36 -1.18
CA MET A 142 -27.33 13.67 -0.06
C MET A 142 -27.34 12.15 -0.25
N VAL A 143 -28.36 11.62 -0.91
CA VAL A 143 -28.45 10.19 -1.23
C VAL A 143 -27.26 9.76 -2.10
N GLY A 144 -26.65 8.62 -1.76
CA GLY A 144 -25.48 8.07 -2.46
C GLY A 144 -24.13 8.60 -1.97
N ARG A 145 -24.09 9.61 -1.09
CA ARG A 145 -22.88 9.97 -0.34
C ARG A 145 -22.62 8.96 0.77
N TYR A 146 -21.44 9.00 1.38
CA TYR A 146 -21.06 8.05 2.44
C TYR A 146 -20.69 8.76 3.73
N PHE A 147 -21.12 8.23 4.89
CA PHE A 147 -20.76 8.78 6.19
C PHE A 147 -19.24 8.73 6.43
N ALA A 148 -18.69 9.75 7.10
CA ALA A 148 -17.27 9.77 7.46
C ALA A 148 -16.96 9.09 8.79
N SER A 149 -17.93 9.06 9.70
CA SER A 149 -17.79 8.55 11.07
C SER A 149 -19.05 7.81 11.49
N ASP A 150 -18.95 7.03 12.56
CA ASP A 150 -20.11 6.36 13.14
C ASP A 150 -21.08 7.40 13.74
N LEU A 151 -22.37 7.19 13.54
CA LEU A 151 -23.43 7.96 14.20
C LEU A 151 -24.02 7.11 15.31
N VAL A 152 -23.67 7.43 16.56
CA VAL A 152 -24.04 6.63 17.73
C VAL A 152 -24.80 7.48 18.74
N ASN A 153 -25.84 6.90 19.32
CA ASN A 153 -26.45 7.44 20.52
C ASN A 153 -25.62 7.04 21.74
N PHE A 154 -24.93 8.01 22.34
CA PHE A 154 -24.08 7.76 23.51
C PHE A 154 -24.86 7.38 24.79
N GLU A 155 -26.17 7.62 24.85
CA GLU A 155 -27.02 7.27 25.99
C GLU A 155 -27.52 5.82 25.90
N THR A 156 -27.92 5.37 24.71
CA THR A 156 -28.47 4.02 24.49
C THR A 156 -27.45 3.03 23.95
N GLY A 157 -26.35 3.50 23.38
CA GLY A 157 -25.37 2.69 22.64
C GLY A 157 -25.85 2.23 21.26
N GLU A 158 -26.97 2.77 20.78
CA GLU A 158 -27.52 2.43 19.46
C GLU A 158 -26.70 3.09 18.34
N ILE A 159 -26.33 2.29 17.33
CA ILE A 159 -25.60 2.76 16.15
C ILE A 159 -26.62 3.04 15.04
N TYR A 160 -26.72 4.30 14.61
CA TYR A 160 -27.62 4.76 13.57
C TYR A 160 -27.04 4.61 12.16
N ALA A 161 -25.72 4.77 12.02
CA ALA A 161 -24.98 4.54 10.78
C ALA A 161 -23.51 4.25 11.10
N GLU A 162 -22.88 3.39 10.32
CA GLU A 162 -21.44 3.12 10.43
C GLU A 162 -20.65 3.98 9.42
N ALA A 163 -19.38 4.26 9.74
CA ALA A 163 -18.50 5.04 8.90
C ALA A 163 -18.33 4.38 7.52
N GLY A 164 -18.61 5.08 6.42
CA GLY A 164 -18.53 4.56 5.06
C GLY A 164 -19.82 3.90 4.56
N ASP A 165 -20.87 3.81 5.38
CA ASP A 165 -22.21 3.44 4.91
C ASP A 165 -22.76 4.48 3.93
N GLU A 166 -23.54 3.99 2.97
CA GLU A 166 -24.20 4.84 1.97
C GLU A 166 -25.46 5.48 2.54
N ILE A 167 -25.61 6.78 2.31
CA ILE A 167 -26.79 7.54 2.70
C ILE A 167 -27.93 7.13 1.79
N SER A 168 -28.95 6.51 2.37
CA SER A 168 -30.22 6.20 1.72
C SER A 168 -31.33 7.15 2.18
N GLU A 169 -32.42 7.24 1.41
CA GLU A 169 -33.62 8.00 1.80
C GLU A 169 -34.10 7.60 3.21
N LYS A 170 -34.14 6.29 3.48
CA LYS A 170 -34.53 5.74 4.79
C LYS A 170 -33.60 6.20 5.92
N THR A 171 -32.31 6.29 5.64
CA THR A 171 -31.32 6.74 6.62
C THR A 171 -31.56 8.21 6.94
N LEU A 172 -31.83 9.05 5.94
CA LEU A 172 -32.15 10.47 6.16
C LEU A 172 -33.46 10.66 6.95
N GLU A 173 -34.51 9.90 6.64
CA GLU A 173 -35.76 9.88 7.41
C GLU A 173 -35.50 9.53 8.87
N THR A 174 -34.72 8.47 9.12
CA THR A 174 -34.35 8.03 10.47
C THR A 174 -33.58 9.11 11.22
N LEU A 175 -32.60 9.75 10.58
CA LEU A 175 -31.82 10.83 11.19
C LEU A 175 -32.70 12.04 11.53
N GLU A 176 -33.71 12.35 10.71
CA GLU A 176 -34.68 13.42 10.96
C GLU A 176 -35.60 13.09 12.14
N GLU A 177 -36.10 11.85 12.24
CA GLU A 177 -36.91 11.40 13.37
C GLU A 177 -36.16 11.47 14.71
N ILE A 178 -34.87 11.15 14.71
CA ILE A 178 -33.99 11.18 15.89
C ILE A 178 -33.53 12.61 16.20
N GLY A 179 -33.62 13.53 15.23
CA GLY A 179 -33.19 14.92 15.38
C GLY A 179 -31.69 15.15 15.20
N ILE A 180 -31.00 14.28 14.45
CA ILE A 180 -29.60 14.50 14.06
C ILE A 180 -29.57 15.52 12.92
N ASP A 181 -29.09 16.73 13.23
CA ASP A 181 -29.03 17.85 12.29
C ASP A 181 -27.62 18.11 11.74
N ARG A 182 -26.62 17.30 12.13
CA ARG A 182 -25.23 17.47 11.71
C ARG A 182 -24.49 16.14 11.62
N PHE A 183 -23.82 15.92 10.51
CA PHE A 183 -22.90 14.80 10.31
C PHE A 183 -21.89 15.13 9.20
N ASP A 184 -20.84 14.32 9.09
CA ASP A 184 -19.81 14.48 8.08
C ASP A 184 -19.89 13.35 7.04
N THR A 185 -19.64 13.65 5.77
CA THR A 185 -19.46 12.64 4.70
C THR A 185 -18.03 12.61 4.21
N ILE A 186 -17.60 11.50 3.58
CA ILE A 186 -16.30 11.46 2.91
C ILE A 186 -16.34 12.17 1.56
N ASP A 187 -15.24 12.81 1.19
CA ASP A 187 -15.10 13.56 -0.06
C ASP A 187 -14.90 12.66 -1.29
N VAL A 188 -16.00 12.05 -1.74
CA VAL A 188 -16.06 11.23 -2.95
C VAL A 188 -16.97 11.90 -3.97
N ASP A 189 -16.46 12.08 -5.19
CA ASP A 189 -17.20 12.68 -6.31
C ASP A 189 -17.30 11.78 -7.55
N HIS A 190 -16.70 10.57 -7.50
CA HIS A 190 -16.65 9.57 -8.58
C HIS A 190 -16.04 10.06 -9.92
N LEU A 191 -15.53 11.29 -9.97
CA LEU A 191 -14.97 11.92 -11.16
C LEU A 191 -13.47 12.15 -10.99
N VAL A 192 -13.10 12.78 -9.86
CA VAL A 192 -11.73 13.14 -9.49
C VAL A 192 -11.23 12.24 -8.37
N ILE A 193 -12.12 11.83 -7.46
CA ILE A 193 -11.81 10.91 -6.36
C ILE A 193 -12.76 9.74 -6.39
N GLY A 194 -12.21 8.55 -6.66
CA GLY A 194 -12.94 7.30 -6.54
C GLY A 194 -13.09 6.82 -5.09
N ALA A 195 -14.21 6.14 -4.81
CA ALA A 195 -14.48 5.49 -3.53
C ALA A 195 -13.67 4.20 -3.29
N TYR A 196 -12.43 4.10 -3.76
CA TYR A 196 -11.70 2.83 -3.84
C TYR A 196 -11.46 2.18 -2.49
N MET A 197 -10.94 2.95 -1.53
CA MET A 197 -10.67 2.43 -0.18
C MET A 197 -11.95 2.16 0.60
N ARG A 198 -13.00 2.98 0.42
CA ARG A 198 -14.34 2.72 0.98
C ARG A 198 -14.96 1.43 0.42
N ASN A 199 -14.87 1.21 -0.89
CA ASN A 199 -15.38 -0.02 -1.52
C ASN A 199 -14.56 -1.24 -1.10
N THR A 200 -13.26 -1.06 -0.88
CA THR A 200 -12.39 -2.11 -0.35
C THR A 200 -12.76 -2.47 1.09
N LEU A 201 -13.05 -1.46 1.91
CA LEU A 201 -13.53 -1.61 3.29
C LEU A 201 -14.85 -2.39 3.33
N SER A 202 -15.82 -2.02 2.49
CA SER A 202 -17.11 -2.72 2.37
C SER A 202 -16.97 -4.16 1.85
N ALA A 203 -15.94 -4.45 1.05
CA ALA A 203 -15.63 -5.81 0.59
C ALA A 203 -14.84 -6.64 1.62
N ASP A 204 -14.27 -6.01 2.65
CA ASP A 204 -13.54 -6.67 3.71
C ASP A 204 -14.49 -7.36 4.69
N LYS A 205 -14.09 -8.55 5.14
CA LYS A 205 -14.84 -9.31 6.14
C LYS A 205 -14.33 -9.08 7.56
N ASN A 206 -13.18 -8.44 7.69
CA ASN A 206 -12.58 -8.09 8.96
C ASN A 206 -13.08 -6.72 9.40
N SER A 207 -13.41 -6.57 10.68
CA SER A 207 -13.83 -5.30 11.27
C SER A 207 -12.88 -4.80 12.37
N ASN A 208 -11.85 -5.58 12.71
CA ASN A 208 -10.89 -5.22 13.75
C ASN A 208 -9.52 -5.86 13.53
N ARG A 209 -8.54 -5.40 14.31
CA ARG A 209 -7.15 -5.85 14.27
C ARG A 209 -7.00 -7.35 14.52
N GLU A 210 -7.73 -7.93 15.46
CA GLU A 210 -7.59 -9.34 15.82
C GLU A 210 -8.00 -10.26 14.67
N GLN A 211 -9.16 -9.99 14.06
CA GLN A 211 -9.66 -10.74 12.90
C GLN A 211 -8.69 -10.63 11.72
N ALA A 212 -8.20 -9.42 11.46
CA ALA A 212 -7.24 -9.17 10.39
C ALA A 212 -5.91 -9.93 10.59
N LEU A 213 -5.36 -9.92 11.80
CA LEU A 213 -4.15 -10.68 12.13
C LEU A 213 -4.37 -12.19 11.93
N ILE A 214 -5.53 -12.70 12.36
CA ILE A 214 -5.91 -14.10 12.19
C ILE A 214 -6.03 -14.48 10.70
N ASP A 215 -6.64 -13.64 9.87
CA ASP A 215 -6.79 -13.94 8.44
C ASP A 215 -5.45 -13.88 7.69
N ILE A 216 -4.60 -12.89 8.02
CA ILE A 216 -3.20 -12.85 7.54
C ILE A 216 -2.46 -14.12 7.94
N TYR A 217 -2.59 -14.57 9.19
CA TYR A 217 -1.96 -15.80 9.66
C TYR A 217 -2.43 -17.02 8.85
N ARG A 218 -3.74 -17.16 8.61
CA ARG A 218 -4.31 -18.27 7.81
C ARG A 218 -3.78 -18.29 6.39
N VAL A 219 -3.52 -17.14 5.77
CA VAL A 219 -2.89 -17.04 4.44
C VAL A 219 -1.43 -17.47 4.47
N MET A 220 -0.70 -17.06 5.51
CA MET A 220 0.73 -17.33 5.64
C MET A 220 1.04 -18.75 6.13
N ARG A 221 0.15 -19.36 6.91
CA ARG A 221 0.28 -20.72 7.45
C ARG A 221 -1.04 -21.49 7.33
N PRO A 222 -1.40 -21.94 6.12
CA PRO A 222 -2.63 -22.68 5.92
C PRO A 222 -2.59 -24.00 6.69
N GLY A 223 -3.61 -24.24 7.53
CA GLY A 223 -3.76 -25.48 8.29
C GLY A 223 -3.24 -25.45 9.73
N GLU A 224 -2.48 -24.43 10.12
CA GLU A 224 -2.13 -24.20 11.53
C GLU A 224 -3.24 -23.38 12.22
N PRO A 225 -3.76 -23.81 13.39
CA PRO A 225 -4.76 -23.05 14.11
C PRO A 225 -4.15 -21.72 14.60
N PRO A 226 -4.76 -20.56 14.25
CA PRO A 226 -4.23 -19.26 14.66
C PRO A 226 -4.55 -18.97 16.14
N THR A 227 -3.58 -18.44 16.87
CA THR A 227 -3.82 -17.71 18.12
C THR A 227 -3.45 -16.25 17.92
N LEU A 228 -4.04 -15.33 18.69
CA LEU A 228 -3.76 -13.90 18.54
C LEU A 228 -2.26 -13.59 18.71
N GLU A 229 -1.62 -14.17 19.73
CA GLU A 229 -0.19 -14.00 20.01
C GLU A 229 0.70 -14.51 18.86
N THR A 230 0.40 -15.68 18.31
CA THR A 230 1.18 -16.23 17.19
C THR A 230 0.96 -15.45 15.90
N ALA A 231 -0.25 -14.93 15.68
CA ALA A 231 -0.57 -14.07 14.56
C ALA A 231 0.13 -12.71 14.65
N GLU A 232 0.15 -12.09 15.83
CA GLU A 232 0.85 -10.82 16.07
C GLU A 232 2.36 -10.98 15.91
N GLY A 233 2.95 -12.01 16.51
CA GLY A 233 4.38 -12.31 16.35
C GLY A 233 4.77 -12.61 14.91
N LEU A 234 3.92 -13.31 14.16
CA LEU A 234 4.12 -13.51 12.72
C LEU A 234 4.09 -12.17 11.97
N PHE A 235 3.05 -11.37 12.16
CA PHE A 235 2.87 -10.09 11.47
C PHE A 235 4.02 -9.12 11.75
N TYR A 236 4.44 -9.00 13.01
CA TYR A 236 5.62 -8.22 13.40
C TYR A 236 6.87 -8.69 12.64
N GLY A 237 7.09 -10.01 12.62
CA GLY A 237 8.21 -10.64 11.93
C GLY A 237 8.23 -10.49 10.41
N LEU A 238 7.10 -10.14 9.77
CA LEU A 238 7.02 -9.97 8.32
C LEU A 238 7.60 -8.65 7.85
N PHE A 239 7.40 -7.54 8.59
CA PHE A 239 7.69 -6.19 8.09
C PHE A 239 8.45 -5.30 9.07
N PHE A 240 8.37 -5.58 10.36
CA PHE A 240 8.80 -4.68 11.44
C PHE A 240 10.03 -5.19 12.20
N ASP A 241 10.32 -6.49 12.12
CA ASP A 241 11.50 -7.10 12.72
C ASP A 241 12.77 -6.86 11.86
N PRO A 242 13.77 -6.10 12.34
CA PRO A 242 15.01 -5.83 11.61
C PRO A 242 15.87 -7.09 11.40
N GLU A 243 15.69 -8.13 12.23
CA GLU A 243 16.37 -9.41 12.01
C GLU A 243 15.82 -10.15 10.80
N ARG A 244 14.58 -9.87 10.36
CA ARG A 244 13.88 -10.56 9.27
C ARG A 244 13.66 -9.69 8.03
N TYR A 245 13.45 -8.40 8.22
CA TYR A 245 13.14 -7.43 7.17
C TYR A 245 14.20 -6.34 7.06
N ASP A 246 14.63 -6.05 5.84
CA ASP A 246 15.64 -5.04 5.53
C ASP A 246 15.43 -4.50 4.12
N LEU A 247 15.17 -3.20 3.98
CA LEU A 247 15.13 -2.49 2.68
C LEU A 247 16.52 -2.25 2.10
N SER A 248 17.58 -2.32 2.91
CA SER A 248 18.89 -1.70 2.74
C SER A 248 18.83 -0.17 2.65
N ALA A 249 19.95 0.52 2.90
CA ALA A 249 20.03 1.97 2.77
C ALA A 249 19.57 2.46 1.39
N VAL A 250 19.98 1.76 0.32
CA VAL A 250 19.57 2.07 -1.06
C VAL A 250 18.06 1.91 -1.25
N GLY A 251 17.46 0.87 -0.67
CA GLY A 251 16.02 0.66 -0.78
C GLY A 251 15.22 1.72 -0.05
N ARG A 252 15.67 2.11 1.15
CA ARG A 252 15.05 3.19 1.93
C ARG A 252 15.16 4.51 1.18
N VAL A 253 16.35 4.88 0.67
CA VAL A 253 16.54 6.10 -0.12
C VAL A 253 15.63 6.12 -1.36
N LYS A 254 15.55 5.02 -2.12
CA LYS A 254 14.65 4.92 -3.28
C LYS A 254 13.18 5.10 -2.89
N MET A 255 12.76 4.44 -1.82
CA MET A 255 11.40 4.54 -1.30
C MET A 255 11.07 5.97 -0.85
N ASN A 256 12.01 6.60 -0.14
CA ASN A 256 11.87 7.98 0.32
C ASN A 256 11.73 8.97 -0.84
N ILE A 257 12.58 8.86 -1.86
CA ILE A 257 12.48 9.72 -3.06
C ILE A 257 11.14 9.51 -3.76
N ARG A 258 10.70 8.25 -3.91
CA ARG A 258 9.46 7.96 -4.65
C ARG A 258 8.19 8.37 -3.91
N LEU A 259 8.21 8.32 -2.58
CA LEU A 259 7.07 8.64 -1.72
C LEU A 259 7.14 10.04 -1.11
N ASP A 260 8.19 10.81 -1.44
CA ASP A 260 8.44 12.15 -0.92
C ASP A 260 8.56 12.19 0.62
N PHE A 261 9.48 11.38 1.15
CA PHE A 261 9.82 11.31 2.57
C PHE A 261 11.25 11.75 2.87
N GLU A 262 11.45 12.36 4.04
CA GLU A 262 12.76 12.80 4.55
C GLU A 262 13.31 11.87 5.66
N THR A 263 12.99 10.58 5.61
CA THR A 263 13.40 9.63 6.66
C THR A 263 14.88 9.22 6.51
N ASP A 264 15.56 8.98 7.63
CA ASP A 264 16.94 8.50 7.64
C ASP A 264 17.11 7.13 6.94
N ASP A 265 18.26 6.93 6.28
CA ASP A 265 18.55 5.71 5.50
C ASP A 265 18.90 4.48 6.38
N THR A 266 19.09 4.69 7.68
CA THR A 266 19.24 3.63 8.69
C THR A 266 17.91 2.97 9.04
N MET A 267 16.77 3.62 8.80
CA MET A 267 15.44 3.04 9.04
C MET A 267 15.11 2.01 7.96
N ARG A 268 15.44 0.74 8.20
CA ARG A 268 15.40 -0.31 7.16
C ARG A 268 14.17 -1.22 7.20
N THR A 269 13.37 -1.18 8.26
CA THR A 269 12.07 -1.86 8.35
C THR A 269 10.95 -0.97 7.79
N LEU A 270 9.79 -1.54 7.48
CA LEU A 270 8.63 -0.73 7.06
C LEU A 270 7.99 -0.04 8.26
N ARG A 271 7.32 1.09 7.98
CA ARG A 271 6.50 1.81 8.94
C ARG A 271 5.03 1.86 8.49
N LYS A 272 4.13 2.21 9.39
CA LYS A 272 2.70 2.40 9.08
C LYS A 272 2.52 3.48 8.01
N GLU A 273 3.26 4.58 8.13
CA GLU A 273 3.24 5.73 7.21
C GLU A 273 3.73 5.34 5.82
N ASP A 274 4.72 4.44 5.75
CA ASP A 274 5.23 3.92 4.48
C ASP A 274 4.11 3.21 3.70
N ILE A 275 3.39 2.31 4.37
CA ILE A 275 2.30 1.52 3.76
C ILE A 275 1.13 2.42 3.35
N LEU A 276 0.74 3.36 4.21
CA LEU A 276 -0.35 4.31 3.93
C LEU A 276 -0.03 5.19 2.72
N LYS A 277 1.20 5.73 2.66
CA LYS A 277 1.60 6.58 1.53
C LYS A 277 1.67 5.79 0.23
N VAL A 278 2.11 4.52 0.26
CA VAL A 278 2.08 3.64 -0.92
C VAL A 278 0.64 3.45 -1.42
N LEU A 279 -0.29 3.13 -0.53
CA LEU A 279 -1.71 2.98 -0.91
C LEU A 279 -2.29 4.29 -1.44
N LYS A 280 -1.95 5.43 -0.84
CA LYS A 280 -2.42 6.75 -1.28
C LYS A 280 -1.89 7.11 -2.67
N THR A 281 -0.60 6.89 -2.92
CA THR A 281 -0.02 7.07 -4.25
C THR A 281 -0.64 6.11 -5.27
N LEU A 282 -0.96 4.87 -4.87
CA LEU A 282 -1.64 3.92 -5.74
C LEU A 282 -3.06 4.39 -6.11
N THR A 283 -3.83 4.91 -5.15
CA THR A 283 -5.16 5.49 -5.43
C THR A 283 -5.07 6.75 -6.29
N ASP A 284 -4.07 7.61 -6.04
CA ASP A 284 -3.83 8.82 -6.84
C ASP A 284 -3.53 8.46 -8.30
N LEU A 285 -2.71 7.44 -8.55
CA LEU A 285 -2.44 6.94 -9.91
C LEU A 285 -3.70 6.46 -10.62
N ARG A 286 -4.61 5.80 -9.88
CA ARG A 286 -5.90 5.34 -10.41
C ARG A 286 -6.84 6.50 -10.75
N ASP A 287 -6.77 7.60 -10.01
CA ASP A 287 -7.44 8.88 -10.29
C ASP A 287 -6.74 9.69 -11.42
N GLY A 288 -5.64 9.17 -12.00
CA GLY A 288 -4.88 9.83 -13.06
C GLY A 288 -3.90 10.90 -12.57
N ARG A 289 -3.56 10.89 -11.28
CA ARG A 289 -2.59 11.79 -10.66
C ARG A 289 -1.26 11.07 -10.44
N GLY A 290 -0.22 11.55 -11.12
CA GLY A 290 1.13 11.00 -11.05
C GLY A 290 1.47 10.08 -12.22
N GLU A 291 2.67 9.50 -12.18
CA GLU A 291 3.20 8.65 -13.25
C GLU A 291 3.64 7.29 -12.69
N ILE A 292 3.55 6.26 -13.54
CA ILE A 292 4.08 4.93 -13.23
C ILE A 292 5.61 4.91 -13.33
N ASP A 293 6.21 3.95 -12.65
CA ASP A 293 7.66 3.75 -12.68
C ASP A 293 8.05 2.86 -13.88
N ASP A 294 9.11 3.28 -14.57
CA ASP A 294 9.76 2.46 -15.57
C ASP A 294 10.74 1.47 -14.90
N ILE A 295 10.30 0.22 -14.74
CA ILE A 295 11.08 -0.85 -14.10
C ILE A 295 12.36 -1.17 -14.89
N ASP A 296 12.38 -0.93 -16.20
CA ASP A 296 13.51 -1.27 -17.07
C ASP A 296 14.62 -0.23 -17.07
N ASN A 297 14.34 0.98 -16.56
CA ASN A 297 15.33 2.02 -16.34
C ASN A 297 16.53 1.50 -15.52
N LEU A 298 17.76 1.74 -16.00
CA LEU A 298 18.99 1.34 -15.31
C LEU A 298 19.08 1.89 -13.87
N GLY A 299 18.50 3.06 -13.58
CA GLY A 299 18.40 3.61 -12.23
C GLY A 299 17.57 2.74 -11.27
N ASN A 300 16.63 1.94 -11.80
CA ASN A 300 15.81 0.99 -11.07
C ASN A 300 16.44 -0.41 -10.97
N ARG A 301 17.40 -0.71 -11.84
CA ARG A 301 18.20 -1.94 -11.80
C ARG A 301 19.42 -1.78 -10.89
N ARG A 302 19.80 -2.86 -10.18
CA ARG A 302 20.97 -2.85 -9.28
C ARG A 302 21.93 -3.97 -9.68
N VAL A 303 23.19 -3.62 -9.88
CA VAL A 303 24.28 -4.57 -10.04
C VAL A 303 24.71 -5.07 -8.66
N ARG A 304 24.72 -6.38 -8.46
CA ARG A 304 25.23 -7.02 -7.25
C ARG A 304 26.61 -7.60 -7.53
N SER A 305 27.58 -7.28 -6.69
CA SER A 305 28.93 -7.85 -6.78
C SER A 305 29.01 -9.22 -6.11
N VAL A 306 30.10 -9.94 -6.36
CA VAL A 306 30.38 -11.23 -5.68
C VAL A 306 30.41 -11.05 -4.17
N GLY A 307 30.98 -9.94 -3.67
CA GLY A 307 31.06 -9.65 -2.23
C GLY A 307 29.67 -9.55 -1.59
N GLU A 308 28.76 -8.78 -2.19
CA GLU A 308 27.38 -8.62 -1.67
C GLU A 308 26.60 -9.94 -1.67
N LEU A 309 26.71 -10.73 -2.74
CA LEU A 309 26.04 -12.03 -2.81
C LEU A 309 26.60 -13.01 -1.78
N MET A 310 27.92 -13.02 -1.61
CA MET A 310 28.62 -13.87 -0.64
C MET A 310 28.30 -13.47 0.81
N GLU A 311 28.24 -12.17 1.10
CA GLU A 311 27.84 -11.64 2.42
C GLU A 311 26.46 -12.17 2.84
N ASN A 312 25.49 -12.16 1.93
CA ASN A 312 24.15 -12.69 2.20
C ASN A 312 24.17 -14.18 2.55
N GLN A 313 24.93 -14.99 1.80
CA GLN A 313 25.04 -16.43 2.07
C GLN A 313 25.79 -16.71 3.38
N TYR A 314 26.84 -15.94 3.65
CA TYR A 314 27.57 -16.01 4.90
C TYR A 314 26.67 -15.69 6.09
N ARG A 315 25.84 -14.64 5.98
CA ARG A 315 24.84 -14.26 6.99
C ARG A 315 23.83 -15.37 7.24
N ILE A 316 23.34 -16.06 6.20
CA ILE A 316 22.45 -17.23 6.36
C ILE A 316 23.15 -18.34 7.17
N GLY A 317 24.43 -18.57 6.89
CA GLY A 317 25.26 -19.49 7.68
C GLY A 317 25.38 -19.08 9.15
N LEU A 318 25.60 -17.79 9.42
CA LEU A 318 25.66 -17.25 10.77
C LEU A 318 24.32 -17.37 11.51
N LEU A 319 23.20 -17.07 10.87
CA LEU A 319 21.87 -17.24 11.47
C LEU A 319 21.58 -18.70 11.87
N ARG A 320 22.02 -19.67 11.06
CA ARG A 320 21.91 -21.10 11.39
C ARG A 320 22.76 -21.45 12.61
N MET A 321 23.98 -20.91 12.66
CA MET A 321 24.89 -21.10 13.80
C MET A 321 24.32 -20.46 15.07
N GLU A 322 23.80 -19.24 14.98
CA GLU A 322 23.20 -18.50 16.10
C GLU A 322 22.03 -19.28 16.72
N ARG A 323 21.14 -19.85 15.90
CA ARG A 323 20.04 -20.70 16.39
C ARG A 323 20.56 -21.90 17.18
N ALA A 324 21.55 -22.59 16.65
CA ALA A 324 22.16 -23.74 17.33
C ALA A 324 22.86 -23.34 18.63
N ILE A 325 23.50 -22.16 18.67
CA ILE A 325 24.10 -21.60 19.88
C ILE A 325 23.03 -21.30 20.93
N LYS A 326 21.95 -20.58 20.55
CA LYS A 326 20.84 -20.26 21.44
C LYS A 326 20.20 -21.52 22.03
N GLU A 327 19.98 -22.54 21.22
CA GLU A 327 19.44 -23.83 21.67
C GLU A 327 20.37 -24.58 22.65
N ARG A 328 21.67 -24.58 22.38
CA ARG A 328 22.68 -25.16 23.29
C ARG A 328 22.79 -24.39 24.60
N MET A 329 22.79 -23.06 24.56
CA MET A 329 22.88 -22.23 25.77
C MET A 329 21.66 -22.40 26.68
N SER A 330 20.48 -22.63 26.12
CA SER A 330 19.26 -22.87 26.91
C SER A 330 19.21 -24.25 27.58
N SER A 331 19.98 -25.22 27.08
CA SER A 331 19.91 -26.62 27.53
C SER A 331 21.09 -27.07 28.39
N ALA A 332 22.18 -26.30 28.43
CA ALA A 332 23.43 -26.71 29.06
C ALA A 332 23.76 -25.87 30.31
N GLU A 333 24.52 -26.47 31.23
CA GLU A 333 25.01 -25.80 32.43
C GLU A 333 26.09 -24.77 32.07
N LEU A 334 25.74 -23.49 32.21
CA LEU A 334 26.57 -22.36 31.77
C LEU A 334 27.95 -22.31 32.42
N ASP A 335 28.09 -22.84 33.64
CA ASP A 335 29.34 -22.77 34.41
C ASP A 335 30.46 -23.67 33.85
N THR A 336 30.12 -24.64 33.01
CA THR A 336 31.08 -25.60 32.44
C THR A 336 31.38 -25.35 30.96
N LEU A 337 30.60 -24.48 30.31
CA LEU A 337 30.68 -24.24 28.88
C LEU A 337 31.74 -23.20 28.53
N MET A 338 32.62 -23.55 27.59
CA MET A 338 33.54 -22.60 27.00
C MET A 338 32.98 -22.08 25.65
N PRO A 339 33.30 -20.83 25.24
CA PRO A 339 32.76 -20.26 24.00
C PRO A 339 33.01 -21.09 22.74
N HIS A 340 34.13 -21.83 22.67
CA HIS A 340 34.44 -22.67 21.51
C HIS A 340 33.55 -23.93 21.42
N ASP A 341 32.94 -24.37 22.52
CA ASP A 341 32.00 -25.51 22.53
C ASP A 341 30.65 -25.16 21.87
N LEU A 342 30.31 -23.87 21.87
CA LEU A 342 29.09 -23.35 21.27
C LEU A 342 29.26 -23.13 19.76
N ILE A 343 30.47 -22.83 19.29
CA ILE A 343 30.73 -22.42 17.91
C ILE A 343 30.98 -23.65 17.02
N ASN A 344 30.09 -23.87 16.04
CA ASN A 344 30.27 -24.87 15.00
C ASN A 344 30.41 -24.20 13.64
N ALA A 345 31.59 -24.29 13.01
CA ALA A 345 31.86 -23.68 11.71
C ALA A 345 31.19 -24.38 10.51
N LYS A 346 30.68 -25.61 10.68
CA LYS A 346 30.11 -26.40 9.57
C LYS A 346 28.97 -25.69 8.80
N PRO A 347 27.97 -25.06 9.45
CA PRO A 347 26.87 -24.39 8.74
C PRO A 347 27.35 -23.22 7.87
N VAL A 348 28.32 -22.44 8.35
CA VAL A 348 28.90 -21.32 7.61
C VAL A 348 29.76 -21.82 6.45
N ALA A 349 30.65 -22.78 6.70
CA ALA A 349 31.47 -23.38 5.65
C ALA A 349 30.63 -24.05 4.55
N ALA A 350 29.51 -24.69 4.93
CA ALA A 350 28.57 -25.27 3.98
C ALA A 350 27.91 -24.20 3.10
N ALA A 351 27.43 -23.09 3.69
CA ALA A 351 26.83 -21.99 2.92
C ALA A 351 27.83 -21.38 1.92
N VAL A 352 29.10 -21.23 2.31
CA VAL A 352 30.17 -20.74 1.42
C VAL A 352 30.42 -21.72 0.27
N ARG A 353 30.55 -23.01 0.57
CA ARG A 353 30.78 -24.04 -0.48
C ARG A 353 29.61 -24.14 -1.44
N GLU A 354 28.39 -24.07 -0.93
CA GLU A 354 27.18 -24.09 -1.76
C GLU A 354 27.16 -22.90 -2.71
N PHE A 355 27.45 -21.68 -2.21
CA PHE A 355 27.52 -20.48 -3.05
C PHE A 355 28.52 -20.61 -4.22
N PHE A 356 29.74 -21.08 -3.96
CA PHE A 356 30.75 -21.22 -5.03
C PHE A 356 30.57 -22.48 -5.88
N GLY A 357 29.97 -23.53 -5.33
CA GLY A 357 29.87 -24.84 -6.01
C GLY A 357 28.62 -25.02 -6.87
N SER A 358 27.46 -24.50 -6.45
CA SER A 358 26.16 -24.75 -7.10
C SER A 358 25.46 -23.50 -7.62
N SER A 359 25.97 -22.31 -7.34
CA SER A 359 25.35 -21.07 -7.84
C SER A 359 25.44 -20.97 -9.37
N GLN A 360 24.33 -20.58 -9.99
CA GLN A 360 24.26 -20.29 -11.44
C GLN A 360 25.22 -19.18 -11.88
N LEU A 361 25.64 -18.32 -10.95
CA LEU A 361 26.57 -17.22 -11.20
C LEU A 361 28.04 -17.64 -11.01
N SER A 362 28.29 -18.80 -10.39
CA SER A 362 29.63 -19.39 -10.27
C SER A 362 29.87 -20.30 -11.47
N GLN A 363 30.54 -19.78 -12.49
CA GLN A 363 30.74 -20.46 -13.76
C GLN A 363 32.24 -20.73 -14.00
N PHE A 364 32.53 -21.79 -14.76
CA PHE A 364 33.89 -22.03 -15.23
C PHE A 364 34.35 -20.86 -16.10
N MET A 365 35.54 -20.34 -15.81
CA MET A 365 36.08 -19.18 -16.51
C MET A 365 36.37 -19.53 -17.98
N ASP A 366 35.81 -18.74 -18.91
CA ASP A 366 36.22 -18.79 -20.31
C ASP A 366 37.67 -18.32 -20.47
N GLN A 367 38.55 -19.27 -20.77
CA GLN A 367 40.00 -19.09 -20.91
C GLN A 367 40.48 -19.25 -22.36
N THR A 368 39.58 -19.12 -23.33
CA THR A 368 39.94 -19.29 -24.76
C THR A 368 40.99 -18.28 -25.21
N ASN A 369 40.91 -17.03 -24.73
CA ASN A 369 41.90 -15.97 -24.96
C ASN A 369 41.74 -14.87 -23.88
N PRO A 370 42.71 -13.93 -23.74
CA PRO A 370 42.64 -12.88 -22.73
C PRO A 370 41.40 -11.97 -22.84
N LEU A 371 40.89 -11.73 -24.05
CA LEU A 371 39.69 -10.92 -24.25
C LEU A 371 38.43 -11.64 -23.75
N SER A 372 38.30 -12.94 -24.00
CA SER A 372 37.24 -13.78 -23.46
C SER A 372 37.25 -13.76 -21.93
N GLU A 373 38.44 -13.88 -21.31
CA GLU A 373 38.57 -13.84 -19.86
C GLU A 373 38.10 -12.51 -19.27
N ILE A 374 38.55 -11.38 -19.83
CA ILE A 374 38.16 -10.04 -19.37
C ILE A 374 36.66 -9.80 -19.58
N THR A 375 36.14 -10.19 -20.75
CA THR A 375 34.71 -10.05 -21.07
C THR A 375 33.85 -10.88 -20.12
N HIS A 376 34.28 -12.09 -19.78
CA HIS A 376 33.55 -12.94 -18.87
C HIS A 376 33.51 -12.36 -17.45
N LYS A 377 34.62 -11.82 -16.94
CA LYS A 377 34.68 -11.17 -15.62
C LYS A 377 33.82 -9.90 -15.52
N ARG A 378 33.65 -9.18 -16.64
CA ARG A 378 32.86 -7.93 -16.71
C ARG A 378 31.40 -8.16 -17.13
N ARG A 379 30.97 -9.41 -17.29
CA ARG A 379 29.62 -9.76 -17.73
C ARG A 379 28.60 -9.48 -16.63
N LEU A 380 27.50 -8.82 -17.00
CA LEU A 380 26.32 -8.67 -16.15
C LEU A 380 25.28 -9.73 -16.53
N SER A 381 24.54 -10.23 -15.53
CA SER A 381 23.47 -11.20 -15.72
C SER A 381 22.22 -10.75 -14.97
N ALA A 382 21.07 -10.75 -15.66
CA ALA A 382 19.76 -10.59 -15.03
C ALA A 382 19.21 -11.91 -14.46
N LEU A 383 19.89 -13.03 -14.73
CA LEU A 383 19.53 -14.37 -14.24
C LEU A 383 20.24 -14.67 -12.92
N GLY A 384 19.65 -15.55 -12.10
CA GLY A 384 20.22 -16.04 -10.86
C GLY A 384 19.36 -15.76 -9.62
N PRO A 385 19.88 -16.03 -8.42
CA PRO A 385 19.14 -15.81 -7.17
C PRO A 385 18.68 -14.36 -7.00
N GLY A 386 17.36 -14.16 -6.90
CA GLY A 386 16.73 -12.83 -6.80
C GLY A 386 16.62 -12.06 -8.11
N GLY A 387 17.03 -12.66 -9.23
CA GLY A 387 16.83 -12.14 -10.59
C GLY A 387 15.66 -12.79 -11.32
N LEU A 388 15.65 -12.67 -12.64
CA LEU A 388 14.66 -13.28 -13.52
C LEU A 388 15.04 -14.73 -13.86
N THR A 389 14.04 -15.54 -14.22
CA THR A 389 14.27 -16.80 -14.91
C THR A 389 14.15 -16.60 -16.42
N ARG A 390 14.76 -17.47 -17.23
CA ARG A 390 14.70 -17.36 -18.70
C ARG A 390 13.27 -17.35 -19.24
N GLU A 391 12.39 -18.13 -18.61
CA GLU A 391 10.96 -18.22 -18.97
C GLU A 391 10.17 -16.96 -18.61
N ARG A 392 10.56 -16.26 -17.53
CA ARG A 392 9.90 -15.02 -17.08
C ARG A 392 10.49 -13.76 -17.72
N ALA A 393 11.67 -13.86 -18.31
CA ALA A 393 12.29 -12.74 -19.02
C ALA A 393 11.56 -12.50 -20.35
N GLY A 394 10.55 -11.63 -20.32
CA GLY A 394 9.79 -11.19 -21.49
C GLY A 394 10.60 -10.31 -22.45
N PHE A 395 9.94 -9.80 -23.49
CA PHE A 395 10.55 -8.92 -24.48
C PHE A 395 11.06 -7.60 -23.85
N GLU A 396 10.24 -6.98 -22.99
CA GLU A 396 10.49 -5.67 -22.38
C GLU A 396 11.85 -5.60 -21.67
N VAL A 397 12.19 -6.63 -20.88
CA VAL A 397 13.47 -6.68 -20.14
C VAL A 397 14.69 -7.04 -21.02
N ARG A 398 14.47 -7.60 -22.22
CA ARG A 398 15.53 -8.03 -23.16
C ARG A 398 15.89 -6.96 -24.18
N ASP A 399 15.01 -6.00 -24.39
CA ASP A 399 15.22 -4.92 -25.33
C ASP A 399 16.28 -3.93 -24.81
N VAL A 400 16.84 -3.12 -25.72
CA VAL A 400 17.82 -2.10 -25.38
C VAL A 400 17.08 -0.86 -24.87
N HIS A 401 17.30 -0.54 -23.60
CA HIS A 401 16.73 0.64 -22.98
C HIS A 401 17.59 1.89 -23.25
N PRO A 402 17.01 3.10 -23.45
CA PRO A 402 17.78 4.34 -23.66
C PRO A 402 18.76 4.74 -22.54
N THR A 403 18.69 4.09 -21.37
CA THR A 403 19.57 4.36 -20.22
C THR A 403 20.76 3.40 -20.11
N HIS A 404 20.92 2.46 -21.05
CA HIS A 404 22.12 1.63 -21.19
C HIS A 404 23.23 2.42 -21.90
#